data_AF-A0A1G3M2L8-F1
#
_entry.id   AF-A0A1G3M2L8-F1
#
_cell.length_a   1.000
_cell.length_b   1.000
_cell.length_c   1.000
_cell.angle_alpha   90.00
_cell.angle_beta   90.00
_cell.angle_gamma   90.00
#
_symmetry.space_group_name_H-M   'P 1'
#
loop_
_entity.id
_entity.type
_entity.pdbx_description
1 polymer ?
#
loop_
_entity_poly.entity_id
_entity_poly.type
_entity_poly.pdbx_seq_one_letter_code
_entity_poly.pdbx_strand_id
1 'polypeptide(L)'
;MKIKKEEMTERRVKAFLATQNSPSDLRAAGWTPSDLLAAGWTPSDLRAAGWTPRDLRAAEDEWESIPILKNLYSSLLADIKAKKRTHDQGTWGPEDKPVEEANVCGTRMCTAGHLVNMAGEVGWKLMKKYGWKEAAAMIHYKNRPELPPQNFGNIPQAFAMAYIEERAAEEESKP
;
A
#
# COMPACT_ATOMS: atom_id res chain seq x y z
N MET A 1 -24.71 -9.89 -1.73
CA MET A 1 -24.24 -8.55 -2.12
C MET A 1 -22.79 -8.70 -2.52
N LYS A 2 -22.40 -8.41 -3.78
CA LYS A 2 -21.00 -8.57 -4.22
C LYS A 2 -20.20 -7.40 -3.66
N ILE A 3 -19.41 -7.63 -2.61
CA ILE A 3 -18.54 -6.60 -2.03
C ILE A 3 -17.42 -6.33 -3.04
N LYS A 4 -17.26 -5.08 -3.45
CA LYS A 4 -16.16 -4.66 -4.32
C LYS A 4 -14.93 -4.35 -3.46
N LYS A 5 -13.74 -4.69 -3.97
CA LYS A 5 -12.44 -4.45 -3.32
C LYS A 5 -12.28 -3.00 -2.84
N GLU A 6 -12.94 -2.06 -3.52
CA GLU A 6 -12.88 -0.62 -3.26
C GLU A 6 -13.53 -0.14 -1.94
N GLU A 7 -14.38 -0.94 -1.28
CA GLU A 7 -15.23 -0.49 -0.16
C GLU A 7 -14.73 -0.86 1.25
N MET A 8 -13.64 -1.62 1.38
CA MET A 8 -13.19 -2.12 2.69
C MET A 8 -11.86 -1.53 3.18
N THR A 9 -11.92 -0.80 4.29
CA THR A 9 -10.77 -0.40 5.11
C THR A 9 -10.63 -1.31 6.35
N GLU A 10 -9.50 -1.26 7.03
CA GLU A 10 -8.53 -2.36 6.94
C GLU A 10 -8.42 -3.33 8.12
N ARG A 11 -9.00 -3.03 9.28
CA ARG A 11 -8.82 -3.89 10.47
C ARG A 11 -9.98 -4.82 10.77
N ARG A 12 -11.12 -4.64 10.09
CA ARG A 12 -12.26 -5.56 10.21
C ARG A 12 -12.30 -6.57 9.08
N VAL A 13 -11.40 -6.50 8.09
CA VAL A 13 -11.41 -7.32 6.89
C VAL A 13 -11.37 -8.81 7.21
N LYS A 14 -10.46 -9.32 8.05
CA LYS A 14 -10.47 -10.75 8.42
C LYS A 14 -11.76 -11.17 9.13
N ALA A 15 -12.18 -10.45 10.17
CA ALA A 15 -13.37 -10.81 10.96
C ALA A 15 -14.68 -10.65 10.16
N PHE A 16 -14.78 -9.64 9.30
CA PHE A 16 -15.93 -9.37 8.44
C PHE A 16 -15.97 -10.30 7.22
N LEU A 17 -14.83 -10.57 6.59
CA LEU A 17 -14.75 -11.52 5.49
C LEU A 17 -14.97 -12.96 5.99
N ALA A 18 -14.40 -13.36 7.13
CA ALA A 18 -14.58 -14.70 7.67
C ALA A 18 -16.01 -14.97 8.19
N THR A 19 -16.81 -13.92 8.48
CA THR A 19 -18.20 -14.07 8.91
C THR A 19 -19.20 -14.12 7.75
N GLN A 20 -18.81 -13.71 6.54
CA GLN A 20 -19.73 -13.65 5.39
C GLN A 20 -19.25 -14.38 4.12
N ASN A 21 -17.97 -14.72 4.02
CA ASN A 21 -17.37 -15.24 2.79
C ASN A 21 -16.41 -16.40 3.09
N SER A 22 -16.47 -17.43 2.26
CA SER A 22 -15.43 -18.44 2.22
C SER A 22 -14.17 -17.86 1.57
N PRO A 23 -12.98 -18.35 1.89
CA PRO A 23 -11.77 -17.92 1.20
C PRO A 23 -11.84 -18.12 -0.34
N SER A 24 -12.62 -19.09 -0.82
CA SER A 24 -12.96 -19.25 -2.26
C SER A 24 -13.77 -18.09 -2.84
N ASP A 25 -14.67 -17.49 -2.07
CA ASP A 25 -15.45 -16.32 -2.51
C ASP A 25 -14.56 -15.08 -2.65
N LEU A 26 -13.54 -14.95 -1.80
CA LEU A 26 -12.55 -13.88 -1.90
C LEU A 26 -11.72 -14.00 -3.17
N ARG A 27 -11.31 -15.23 -3.51
CA ARG A 27 -10.63 -15.49 -4.78
C ARG A 27 -11.50 -15.12 -5.99
N ALA A 28 -12.80 -15.47 -5.95
CA ALA A 28 -13.75 -15.11 -7.00
C ALA A 28 -14.01 -13.60 -7.07
N ALA A 29 -13.86 -12.88 -5.96
CA ALA A 29 -13.95 -11.43 -5.87
C ALA A 29 -12.66 -10.69 -6.28
N GLY A 30 -11.63 -11.42 -6.73
CA GLY A 30 -10.38 -10.84 -7.25
C GLY A 30 -9.34 -10.50 -6.18
N TRP A 31 -9.50 -11.00 -4.95
CA TRP A 31 -8.48 -10.86 -3.92
C TRP A 31 -7.27 -11.74 -4.23
N THR A 32 -6.08 -11.16 -4.05
CA THR A 32 -4.83 -11.91 -4.19
C THR A 32 -4.36 -12.43 -2.83
N PRO A 33 -3.54 -13.50 -2.79
CA PRO A 33 -2.94 -13.95 -1.54
C PRO A 33 -2.18 -12.84 -0.80
N SER A 34 -1.48 -11.96 -1.54
CA SER A 34 -0.74 -10.82 -0.96
C SER A 34 -1.69 -9.82 -0.26
N ASP A 35 -2.86 -9.53 -0.84
CA ASP A 35 -3.88 -8.66 -0.21
C ASP A 35 -4.38 -9.26 1.11
N LEU A 36 -4.59 -10.58 1.14
CA LEU A 36 -5.13 -11.28 2.30
C LEU A 36 -4.08 -11.46 3.40
N LEU A 37 -2.81 -11.68 3.04
CA LEU A 37 -1.70 -11.66 3.98
C LEU A 37 -1.58 -10.28 4.66
N ALA A 38 -1.66 -9.20 3.89
CA ALA A 38 -1.70 -7.82 4.43
C ALA A 38 -2.89 -7.61 5.38
N ALA A 39 -4.04 -8.21 5.09
CA ALA A 39 -5.24 -8.20 5.94
C ALA A 39 -5.19 -9.17 7.14
N GLY A 40 -4.07 -9.86 7.37
CA GLY A 40 -3.86 -10.74 8.53
C GLY A 40 -4.38 -12.19 8.39
N TRP A 41 -4.67 -12.64 7.17
CA TRP A 41 -4.98 -14.04 6.88
C TRP A 41 -3.71 -14.91 6.96
N THR A 42 -3.85 -16.15 7.42
CA THR A 42 -2.72 -17.08 7.49
C THR A 42 -2.60 -17.90 6.20
N PRO A 43 -1.41 -18.42 5.86
CA PRO A 43 -1.25 -19.34 4.74
C PRO A 43 -2.13 -20.60 4.85
N SER A 44 -2.47 -21.01 6.08
CA SER A 44 -3.44 -22.08 6.31
C SER A 44 -4.84 -21.71 5.86
N ASP A 45 -5.29 -20.49 6.17
CA ASP A 45 -6.59 -19.98 5.76
C ASP A 45 -6.67 -19.84 4.22
N LEU A 46 -5.56 -19.45 3.61
CA LEU A 46 -5.46 -19.31 2.14
C LEU A 46 -5.40 -20.67 1.42
N ARG A 47 -4.77 -21.70 2.00
CA ARG A 47 -4.87 -23.06 1.44
C ARG A 47 -6.30 -23.58 1.44
N ALA A 48 -7.06 -23.30 2.49
CA ALA A 48 -8.47 -23.67 2.58
C ALA A 48 -9.33 -22.99 1.48
N ALA A 49 -8.86 -21.89 0.91
CA ALA A 49 -9.45 -21.19 -0.23
C ALA A 49 -9.21 -21.83 -1.61
N GLY A 50 -8.33 -22.82 -1.67
CA GLY A 50 -7.85 -23.40 -2.92
C GLY A 50 -6.70 -22.63 -3.59
N TRP A 51 -5.98 -21.74 -2.89
CA TRP A 51 -4.67 -21.28 -3.36
C TRP A 51 -3.63 -22.37 -3.22
N THR A 52 -2.77 -22.53 -4.23
CA THR A 52 -1.76 -23.58 -4.21
C THR A 52 -0.59 -23.19 -3.30
N PRO A 53 0.16 -24.15 -2.73
CA PRO A 53 1.37 -23.84 -1.96
C PRO A 53 2.37 -22.96 -2.73
N ARG A 54 2.41 -23.09 -4.07
CA ARG A 54 3.23 -22.24 -4.93
C ARG A 54 2.75 -20.79 -4.94
N ASP A 55 1.44 -20.56 -5.03
CA ASP A 55 0.86 -19.20 -5.02
C ASP A 55 1.10 -18.51 -3.68
N LEU A 56 0.99 -19.27 -2.58
CA LEU A 56 1.21 -18.74 -1.24
C LEU A 56 2.66 -18.39 -1.00
N ARG A 57 3.58 -19.28 -1.38
CA ARG A 57 5.01 -19.00 -1.27
C ARG A 57 5.40 -17.77 -2.09
N ALA A 58 4.88 -17.64 -3.31
CA ALA A 58 5.14 -16.47 -4.13
C ALA A 58 4.63 -15.17 -3.49
N ALA A 59 3.49 -15.21 -2.80
CA ALA A 59 2.93 -14.06 -2.10
C ALA A 59 3.64 -13.75 -0.79
N GLU A 60 4.09 -14.78 -0.05
CA GLU A 60 4.94 -14.62 1.13
C GLU A 60 6.30 -14.01 0.74
N ASP A 61 6.96 -14.56 -0.28
CA ASP A 61 8.23 -14.04 -0.79
C ASP A 61 8.08 -12.58 -1.25
N GLU A 62 6.96 -12.24 -1.90
CA GLU A 62 6.65 -10.87 -2.31
C GLU A 62 6.39 -9.96 -1.10
N TRP A 63 5.61 -10.40 -0.11
CA TRP A 63 5.33 -9.66 1.12
C TRP A 63 6.59 -9.43 1.97
N GLU A 64 7.48 -10.41 2.02
CA GLU A 64 8.77 -10.29 2.72
C GLU A 64 9.78 -9.44 1.97
N SER A 65 9.67 -9.34 0.64
CA SER A 65 10.52 -8.43 -0.14
C SER A 65 10.24 -6.95 0.11
N ILE A 66 9.06 -6.60 0.65
CA ILE A 66 8.67 -5.21 0.91
C ILE A 66 9.55 -4.63 2.03
N PRO A 67 10.25 -3.51 1.78
CA PRO A 67 11.17 -2.95 2.77
C PRO A 67 10.44 -2.35 3.96
N ILE A 68 11.03 -2.55 5.15
CA ILE A 68 10.67 -1.81 6.36
C ILE A 68 11.46 -0.49 6.33
N LEU A 69 10.75 0.58 5.98
CA LEU A 69 11.20 1.96 5.91
C LEU A 69 11.07 2.60 7.29
N LYS A 70 12.19 2.99 7.89
CA LYS A 70 12.21 3.70 9.17
C LYS A 70 11.48 5.05 9.04
N ASN A 71 10.47 5.27 9.87
CA ASN A 71 9.66 6.49 9.91
C ASN A 71 9.14 6.87 8.51
N LEU A 72 8.30 6.01 7.96
CA LEU A 72 7.77 6.11 6.59
C LEU A 72 7.20 7.50 6.30
N TYR A 73 6.37 8.02 7.19
CA TYR A 73 5.70 9.30 6.99
C TYR A 73 6.57 10.50 7.34
N SER A 74 7.43 10.42 8.37
CA SER A 74 8.41 11.48 8.64
C SER A 74 9.42 11.62 7.49
N SER A 75 9.87 10.51 6.90
CA SER A 75 10.78 10.52 5.75
C SER A 75 10.09 11.10 4.51
N LEU A 76 8.84 10.71 4.25
CA LEU A 76 8.03 11.27 3.17
C LEU A 76 7.80 12.78 3.37
N LEU A 77 7.46 13.22 4.58
CA LEU A 77 7.29 14.64 4.91
C LEU A 77 8.60 15.42 4.75
N ALA A 78 9.73 14.85 5.14
CA ALA A 78 11.04 15.46 4.96
C ALA A 78 11.38 15.62 3.47
N ASP A 79 11.09 14.63 2.63
CA ASP A 79 11.29 14.69 1.19
C ASP A 79 10.40 15.75 0.52
N ILE A 80 9.15 15.91 0.97
CA ILE A 80 8.24 16.97 0.53
C ILE A 80 8.79 18.35 0.92
N LYS A 81 9.18 18.54 2.19
CA LYS A 81 9.71 19.81 2.71
C LYS A 81 11.02 20.21 2.03
N ALA A 82 11.90 19.23 1.77
CA ALA A 82 13.14 19.41 1.04
C ALA A 82 12.94 19.56 -0.47
N LYS A 83 11.68 19.47 -0.97
CA LYS A 83 11.32 19.55 -2.39
C LYS A 83 12.09 18.55 -3.26
N LYS A 84 12.51 17.42 -2.70
CA LYS A 84 13.20 16.36 -3.46
C LYS A 84 12.30 15.83 -4.58
N ARG A 85 10.98 15.83 -4.32
CA ARG A 85 9.91 15.41 -5.22
C ARG A 85 8.67 16.29 -5.03
N THR A 86 8.00 16.65 -6.12
CA THR A 86 6.69 17.33 -6.05
C THR A 86 5.62 16.38 -5.51
N HIS A 87 4.76 16.87 -4.62
CA HIS A 87 3.65 16.11 -4.05
C HIS A 87 2.31 16.80 -4.30
N ASP A 88 1.42 16.13 -5.05
CA ASP A 88 0.05 16.57 -5.34
C ASP A 88 -0.86 15.36 -5.57
N GLN A 89 -2.01 15.32 -4.90
CA GLN A 89 -3.01 14.25 -5.04
C GLN A 89 -3.80 14.27 -6.34
N GLY A 90 -3.84 15.41 -7.04
CA GLY A 90 -4.60 15.58 -8.27
C GLY A 90 -3.88 15.04 -9.52
N THR A 91 -2.73 14.39 -9.38
CA THR A 91 -1.94 13.90 -10.53
C THR A 91 -1.35 12.53 -10.24
N TRP A 92 -1.21 11.73 -11.31
CA TRP A 92 -0.66 10.38 -11.28
C TRP A 92 0.81 10.37 -11.75
N GLY A 93 1.61 9.49 -11.16
CA GLY A 93 3.03 9.31 -11.52
C GLY A 93 3.23 8.58 -12.86
N PRO A 94 4.48 8.55 -13.37
CA PRO A 94 4.83 7.83 -14.59
C PRO A 94 4.68 6.31 -14.43
N GLU A 95 4.22 5.61 -15.46
CA GLU A 95 4.05 4.14 -15.45
C GLU A 95 5.36 3.36 -15.21
N ASP A 96 6.51 4.00 -15.43
CA ASP A 96 7.84 3.43 -15.21
C ASP A 96 8.67 4.25 -14.21
N LYS A 97 9.67 3.58 -13.59
CA LYS A 97 10.62 4.23 -12.69
C LYS A 97 11.37 5.34 -13.45
N PRO A 98 11.42 6.59 -12.95
CA PRO A 98 12.17 7.65 -13.60
C PRO A 98 13.67 7.34 -13.62
N VAL A 99 14.34 7.81 -14.68
CA VAL A 99 15.79 7.61 -14.92
C VAL A 99 16.68 8.29 -13.88
N GLU A 100 16.16 9.28 -13.14
CA GLU A 100 16.85 9.91 -12.01
C GLU A 100 15.94 9.90 -10.76
N GLU A 101 16.53 9.76 -9.57
CA GLU A 101 15.84 9.93 -8.29
C GLU A 101 15.40 11.39 -8.02
N ALA A 102 15.85 12.32 -8.87
CA ALA A 102 15.50 13.73 -8.84
C ALA A 102 14.22 13.98 -9.65
N ASN A 103 13.29 14.74 -9.05
CA ASN A 103 12.14 15.40 -9.68
C ASN A 103 11.98 15.16 -11.19
N VAL A 104 11.17 14.17 -11.58
CA VAL A 104 10.52 14.18 -12.91
C VAL A 104 9.46 15.28 -12.89
N CYS A 105 9.93 16.51 -13.13
CA CYS A 105 9.13 17.70 -13.35
C CYS A 105 8.36 17.51 -14.67
N GLY A 106 7.11 17.06 -14.56
CA GLY A 106 6.19 16.91 -15.69
C GLY A 106 4.83 16.34 -15.27
N THR A 107 4.78 15.48 -14.25
CA THR A 107 3.56 14.97 -13.62
C THR A 107 3.80 14.77 -12.12
N ARG A 108 2.90 15.30 -11.29
CA ARG A 108 3.06 15.36 -9.82
C ARG A 108 2.76 13.98 -9.21
N MET A 109 3.55 13.56 -8.22
CA MET A 109 3.43 12.23 -7.61
C MET A 109 2.66 12.34 -6.29
N CYS A 110 1.46 11.75 -6.23
CA CYS A 110 0.66 11.63 -5.01
C CYS A 110 1.37 10.80 -3.92
N THR A 111 0.80 10.71 -2.70
CA THR A 111 1.36 9.89 -1.59
C THR A 111 1.74 8.48 -2.05
N ALA A 112 0.88 7.83 -2.85
CA ALA A 112 1.16 6.49 -3.36
C ALA A 112 2.43 6.43 -4.20
N GLY A 113 2.64 7.41 -5.08
CA GLY A 113 3.86 7.50 -5.89
C GLY A 113 5.12 7.73 -5.06
N HIS A 114 5.03 8.46 -3.96
CA HIS A 114 6.14 8.62 -3.00
C HIS A 114 6.45 7.31 -2.27
N LEU A 115 5.45 6.63 -1.74
CA LEU A 115 5.63 5.34 -1.06
C LEU A 115 6.28 4.30 -1.98
N VAL A 116 5.77 4.16 -3.20
CA VAL A 116 6.34 3.28 -4.24
C VAL A 116 7.81 3.61 -4.50
N ASN A 117 8.16 4.88 -4.61
CA ASN A 117 9.53 5.29 -4.84
C ASN A 117 10.45 5.00 -3.65
N MET A 118 9.98 5.27 -2.43
CA MET A 118 10.74 4.99 -1.21
C MET A 118 10.99 3.49 -1.01
N ALA A 119 10.07 2.64 -1.47
CA ALA A 119 10.24 1.18 -1.47
C ALA A 119 11.18 0.66 -2.59
N GLY A 120 11.77 1.54 -3.40
CA GLY A 120 12.78 1.19 -4.40
C GLY A 120 12.27 0.22 -5.46
N GLU A 121 13.14 -0.66 -5.95
CA GLU A 121 12.80 -1.62 -7.02
C GLU A 121 11.60 -2.49 -6.67
N VAL A 122 11.44 -2.88 -5.40
CA VAL A 122 10.31 -3.68 -4.94
C VAL A 122 9.01 -2.90 -5.08
N GLY A 123 8.99 -1.64 -4.64
CA GLY A 123 7.83 -0.76 -4.81
C GLY A 123 7.41 -0.62 -6.27
N TRP A 124 8.36 -0.43 -7.18
CA TRP A 124 8.08 -0.33 -8.62
C TRP A 124 7.58 -1.65 -9.23
N LYS A 125 8.09 -2.81 -8.77
CA LYS A 125 7.57 -4.13 -9.17
C LYS A 125 6.13 -4.32 -8.72
N LEU A 126 5.82 -3.94 -7.47
CA LEU A 126 4.45 -3.98 -6.94
C LEU A 126 3.51 -3.07 -7.74
N MET A 127 3.95 -1.85 -8.04
CA MET A 127 3.16 -0.89 -8.82
C MET A 127 2.82 -1.46 -10.21
N LYS A 128 3.79 -2.07 -10.91
CA LYS A 128 3.54 -2.70 -12.21
C LYS A 128 2.54 -3.86 -12.15
N LYS A 129 2.52 -4.59 -11.03
CA LYS A 129 1.67 -5.78 -10.85
C LYS A 129 0.26 -5.44 -10.38
N TYR A 130 0.14 -4.47 -9.47
CA TYR A 130 -1.09 -4.20 -8.72
C TYR A 130 -1.67 -2.81 -8.93
N GLY A 131 -0.92 -1.89 -9.52
CA GLY A 131 -1.27 -0.48 -9.63
C GLY A 131 -0.84 0.33 -8.40
N TRP A 132 -1.01 1.65 -8.51
CA TRP A 132 -0.50 2.61 -7.53
C TRP A 132 -1.10 2.47 -6.14
N LYS A 133 -2.43 2.30 -6.05
CA LYS A 133 -3.15 2.31 -4.76
C LYS A 133 -2.79 1.09 -3.94
N GLU A 134 -2.85 -0.08 -4.56
CA GLU A 134 -2.51 -1.36 -3.97
C GLU A 134 -1.04 -1.43 -3.54
N ALA A 135 -0.12 -1.07 -4.43
CA ALA A 135 1.31 -1.09 -4.11
C ALA A 135 1.62 -0.19 -2.90
N ALA A 136 1.04 1.02 -2.88
CA ALA A 136 1.19 1.95 -1.77
C ALA A 136 0.55 1.44 -0.48
N ALA A 137 -0.61 0.78 -0.55
CA ALA A 137 -1.24 0.16 0.61
C ALA A 137 -0.36 -0.96 1.18
N MET A 138 0.17 -1.85 0.35
CA MET A 138 1.08 -2.91 0.80
C MET A 138 2.32 -2.35 1.50
N ILE A 139 2.92 -1.29 0.94
CA ILE A 139 4.06 -0.60 1.55
C ILE A 139 3.65 0.05 2.88
N HIS A 140 2.47 0.67 2.95
CA HIS A 140 1.94 1.21 4.20
C HIS A 140 1.81 0.12 5.26
N TYR A 141 1.10 -0.96 4.98
CA TYR A 141 0.85 -2.01 5.96
C TYR A 141 2.12 -2.70 6.47
N LYS A 142 3.14 -2.86 5.62
CA LYS A 142 4.42 -3.42 6.05
C LYS A 142 5.09 -2.53 7.11
N ASN A 143 4.84 -1.23 7.08
CA ASN A 143 5.50 -0.21 7.90
C ASN A 143 4.64 0.33 9.05
N ARG A 144 3.32 0.39 8.85
CA ARG A 144 2.31 0.91 9.78
C ARG A 144 1.09 -0.02 9.80
N PRO A 145 1.23 -1.31 10.16
CA PRO A 145 0.12 -2.27 10.17
C PRO A 145 -0.98 -1.86 11.16
N GLU A 146 -0.70 -0.91 12.04
CA GLU A 146 -1.62 -0.45 13.05
C GLU A 146 -2.60 0.64 12.60
N LEU A 147 -2.46 1.16 11.38
CA LEU A 147 -3.30 2.23 10.88
C LEU A 147 -3.81 1.91 9.48
N PRO A 148 -4.91 2.54 9.07
CA PRO A 148 -5.28 2.55 7.66
C PRO A 148 -4.38 3.52 6.88
N PRO A 149 -3.98 3.19 5.62
CA PRO A 149 -3.30 4.09 4.73
C PRO A 149 -4.24 5.23 4.38
N GLN A 150 -3.62 6.28 3.90
CA GLN A 150 -4.32 7.35 3.25
C GLN A 150 -5.16 6.81 2.09
N ASN A 151 -6.31 7.46 1.84
CA ASN A 151 -6.96 7.32 0.54
C ASN A 151 -6.01 7.85 -0.56
N PHE A 152 -5.50 6.94 -1.39
CA PHE A 152 -4.62 7.23 -2.52
C PHE A 152 -5.37 7.60 -3.81
N GLY A 153 -6.68 7.79 -3.75
CA GLY A 153 -7.49 8.33 -4.83
C GLY A 153 -7.41 9.84 -4.93
N ASN A 154 -8.30 10.43 -5.72
CA ASN A 154 -8.39 11.87 -5.88
C ASN A 154 -9.02 12.50 -4.61
N ILE A 155 -8.17 12.88 -3.65
CA ILE A 155 -8.58 13.60 -2.44
C ILE A 155 -8.00 15.03 -2.45
N PRO A 156 -8.61 15.99 -1.75
CA PRO A 156 -8.03 17.31 -1.60
C PRO A 156 -6.59 17.26 -1.06
N GLN A 157 -5.71 18.06 -1.65
CA GLN A 157 -4.28 18.10 -1.28
C GLN A 157 -4.07 18.36 0.22
N ALA A 158 -4.91 19.20 0.82
CA ALA A 158 -4.88 19.48 2.26
C ALA A 158 -5.14 18.22 3.11
N PHE A 159 -6.02 17.32 2.68
CA PHE A 159 -6.31 16.09 3.42
C PHE A 159 -5.16 15.10 3.35
N ALA A 160 -4.48 15.01 2.21
CA ALA A 160 -3.27 14.22 2.11
C ALA A 160 -2.15 14.75 3.01
N MET A 161 -1.91 16.06 2.98
CA MET A 161 -0.88 16.67 3.84
C MET A 161 -1.21 16.48 5.31
N ALA A 162 -2.45 16.71 5.73
CA ALA A 162 -2.87 16.50 7.11
C ALA A 162 -2.64 15.05 7.57
N TYR A 163 -2.97 14.06 6.74
CA TYR A 163 -2.68 12.66 7.05
C TYR A 163 -1.17 12.41 7.18
N ILE A 164 -0.35 12.90 6.23
CA ILE A 164 1.10 12.73 6.27
C ILE A 164 1.70 13.36 7.53
N GLU A 165 1.29 14.59 7.85
CA GLU A 165 1.78 15.35 9.01
C GLU A 165 1.39 14.68 10.33
N GLU A 166 0.16 14.21 10.44
CA GLU A 166 -0.32 13.47 11.61
C GLU A 166 0.49 12.18 11.82
N ARG A 167 0.68 11.37 10.76
CA ARG A 167 1.42 10.11 10.85
C ARG A 167 2.91 10.31 11.13
N ALA A 168 3.49 11.39 10.61
CA ALA A 168 4.87 11.79 10.90
C ALA A 168 5.04 12.22 12.38
N ALA A 169 4.09 12.99 12.93
CA ALA A 169 4.11 13.40 14.34
C ALA A 169 3.97 12.19 15.29
N GLU A 170 3.19 11.17 14.91
CA GLU A 170 3.12 9.90 15.64
C GLU A 170 4.41 9.10 15.61
N GLU A 171 5.16 9.13 14.51
CA GLU A 171 6.47 8.46 14.39
C GLU A 171 7.52 9.14 15.26
N GLU A 172 7.45 10.46 15.39
CA GLU A 172 8.37 11.26 16.23
C GLU A 172 8.06 11.15 17.73
N SER A 173 6.82 10.82 18.10
CA SER A 173 6.39 10.71 19.51
C SER A 173 6.51 9.30 20.10
N LYS A 174 6.79 8.28 19.28
CA LYS A 174 7.10 6.94 19.76
C LYS A 174 8.56 6.90 20.26
N PRO A 175 8.81 6.59 21.56
CA PRO A 175 10.16 6.55 22.14
C PRO A 175 11.05 5.45 21.58
#